data_AF-A0A6A3VEI7-F1
#
_entry.id   AF-A0A6A3VEI7-F1
#
_cell.length_a   1.000
_cell.length_b   1.000
_cell.length_c   1.000
_cell.angle_alpha   90.00
_cell.angle_beta   90.00
_cell.angle_gamma   90.00
#
_symmetry.space_group_name_H-M   'P 1'
#
loop_
_entity.id
_entity.type
_entity.pdbx_description
1 polymer ?
#
loop_
_entity_poly.entity_id
_entity_poly.type
_entity_poly.pdbx_seq_one_letter_code
_entity_poly.pdbx_strand_id
1 'polypeptide(L)'
;MKEIREAARGRVKRIGEAPAPGEVLVNNLLTIPYLADTGSDETYIPRQYLDELEGLGATMKVLTLPSVEVKNAAGGNKVVCREAVTLDLLLQTAAGQVHLSEVYCKVMEDPEEDFILGNDSLKALGIDVNDQLSQLAAGPPAADVDPFDLGVPEVVPPSEIHAKLEDMVAAAGDNGFDKEYLLSLREVVFEYEDVFRIDLLADPPADVEPLRITLRADVKPFRARPRRYSPAQSTFLREHVRLLEKMGFVRRNNMSLWACAAVPVPKANKPNEFRLTIDYRPMNAATIPIAVVFRNYH
;
A
#
# COMPACT_ATOMS: atom_id res chain seq x y z
N MET A 1 -16.42 30.83 -30.06
CA MET A 1 -15.28 30.11 -30.67
C MET A 1 -15.33 28.69 -30.12
N LYS A 2 -16.06 27.80 -30.79
CA LYS A 2 -15.55 26.83 -31.78
C LYS A 2 -14.54 25.84 -31.19
N GLU A 3 -15.07 24.64 -30.91
CA GLU A 3 -14.50 23.31 -31.14
C GLU A 3 -13.04 23.07 -30.75
N ILE A 4 -12.82 22.11 -29.83
CA ILE A 4 -12.20 20.83 -30.19
C ILE A 4 -12.95 19.71 -29.46
N ARG A 5 -13.91 19.09 -30.16
CA ARG A 5 -14.25 17.67 -29.97
C ARG A 5 -13.05 16.90 -30.53
N GLU A 6 -12.21 16.34 -29.66
CA GLU A 6 -11.23 15.35 -30.09
C GLU A 6 -11.97 14.03 -30.33
N ALA A 7 -12.29 13.82 -31.61
CA ALA A 7 -12.90 12.62 -32.12
C ALA A 7 -11.92 11.44 -32.09
N ALA A 8 -12.44 10.27 -31.69
CA ALA A 8 -12.03 8.94 -32.10
C ALA A 8 -10.51 8.63 -32.07
N ARG A 9 -9.99 8.35 -30.87
CA ARG A 9 -8.75 7.59 -30.72
C ARG A 9 -9.05 6.15 -31.19
N GLY A 10 -8.52 5.76 -32.35
CA GLY A 10 -8.77 4.42 -32.92
C GLY A 10 -8.47 3.31 -31.91
N ARG A 11 -9.43 2.38 -31.75
CA ARG A 11 -9.33 1.21 -30.86
C ARG A 11 -8.31 0.21 -31.39
N VAL A 12 -7.03 0.45 -31.11
CA VAL A 12 -5.96 -0.48 -31.47
C VAL A 12 -5.85 -1.54 -30.37
N LYS A 13 -6.21 -2.78 -30.70
CA LYS A 13 -6.05 -3.96 -29.85
C LYS A 13 -4.85 -4.79 -30.30
N ARG A 14 -4.13 -5.45 -29.37
CA ARG A 14 -2.90 -6.22 -29.66
C ARG A 14 -2.87 -7.54 -28.89
N ILE A 15 -2.24 -8.57 -29.45
CA ILE A 15 -2.24 -9.92 -28.90
C ILE A 15 -0.95 -10.15 -28.10
N GLY A 16 -1.08 -10.45 -26.80
CA GLY A 16 0.02 -10.85 -25.92
C GLY A 16 1.12 -9.80 -25.68
N GLU A 17 0.92 -8.56 -26.11
CA GLU A 17 1.88 -7.47 -25.93
C GLU A 17 1.71 -6.79 -24.58
N ALA A 18 2.81 -6.30 -24.00
CA ALA A 18 2.74 -5.51 -22.78
C ALA A 18 1.86 -4.25 -23.00
N PRO A 19 0.98 -3.92 -22.03
CA PRO A 19 0.09 -2.76 -22.16
C PRO A 19 0.89 -1.46 -22.08
N ALA A 20 0.49 -0.45 -22.86
CA ALA A 20 0.95 0.93 -22.68
C ALA A 20 0.05 1.67 -21.66
N PRO A 21 0.45 2.86 -21.17
CA PRO A 21 -0.44 3.67 -20.34
C PRO A 21 -1.78 3.96 -21.05
N GLY A 22 -2.90 3.60 -20.40
CA GLY A 22 -4.25 3.67 -20.97
C GLY A 22 -4.73 2.37 -21.63
N GLU A 23 -3.95 1.30 -21.55
CA GLU A 23 -4.33 -0.04 -21.99
C GLU A 23 -4.23 -1.05 -20.84
N VAL A 24 -4.99 -2.14 -20.98
CA VAL A 24 -5.02 -3.26 -20.06
C VAL A 24 -4.75 -4.54 -20.84
N LEU A 25 -3.86 -5.38 -20.32
CA LEU A 25 -3.65 -6.73 -20.81
C LEU A 25 -4.52 -7.69 -19.99
N VAL A 26 -5.48 -8.33 -20.65
CA VAL A 26 -6.48 -9.21 -20.06
C VAL A 26 -6.04 -10.66 -20.22
N ASN A 27 -6.03 -11.41 -19.11
CA ASN A 27 -5.62 -12.82 -19.01
C ASN A 27 -4.28 -13.12 -19.69
N ASN A 28 -3.36 -12.15 -19.76
CA ASN A 28 -2.09 -12.23 -20.49
C ASN A 28 -2.21 -12.54 -22.00
N LEU A 29 -3.39 -12.33 -22.59
CA LEU A 29 -3.67 -12.71 -23.98
C LEU A 29 -4.06 -11.52 -24.87
N LEU A 30 -4.88 -10.61 -24.38
CA LEU A 30 -5.43 -9.53 -25.20
C LEU A 30 -5.21 -8.16 -24.55
N THR A 31 -4.56 -7.26 -25.27
CA THR A 31 -4.32 -5.88 -24.85
C THR A 31 -5.35 -4.98 -25.51
N ILE A 32 -6.14 -4.30 -24.68
CA ILE A 32 -7.25 -3.43 -25.08
C ILE A 32 -7.16 -2.07 -24.38
N PRO A 33 -7.70 -0.99 -24.99
CA PRO A 33 -7.83 0.29 -24.29
C PRO A 33 -8.81 0.16 -23.12
N TYR A 34 -8.56 0.89 -22.03
CA TYR A 34 -9.51 0.99 -20.92
C TYR A 34 -9.79 2.43 -20.53
N LEU A 35 -10.95 2.64 -19.93
CA LEU A 35 -11.35 3.87 -19.27
C LEU A 35 -11.39 3.64 -17.75
N ALA A 36 -10.68 4.45 -16.98
CA ALA A 36 -10.87 4.51 -15.54
C ALA A 36 -12.08 5.42 -15.24
N ASP A 37 -13.15 4.85 -14.69
CA ASP A 37 -14.40 5.57 -14.45
C ASP A 37 -14.84 5.45 -12.99
N THR A 38 -14.68 6.54 -12.24
CA THR A 38 -15.14 6.65 -10.84
C THR A 38 -16.65 6.78 -10.71
N GLY A 39 -17.35 7.12 -11.80
CA GLY A 39 -18.82 7.20 -11.85
C GLY A 39 -19.49 5.84 -12.04
N SER A 40 -18.72 4.81 -12.37
CA SER A 40 -19.20 3.45 -12.54
C SER A 40 -18.88 2.63 -11.30
N ASP A 41 -19.89 2.08 -10.61
CA ASP A 41 -19.66 1.33 -9.37
C ASP A 41 -18.88 0.01 -9.58
N GLU A 42 -18.92 -0.54 -10.79
CA GLU A 42 -18.40 -1.87 -11.12
C GLU A 42 -17.56 -1.83 -12.39
N THR A 43 -16.78 -2.89 -12.61
CA THR A 43 -15.95 -3.06 -13.79
C THR A 43 -16.73 -3.75 -14.93
N TYR A 44 -16.59 -3.25 -16.16
CA TYR A 44 -17.33 -3.74 -17.33
C TYR A 44 -16.43 -4.07 -18.51
N ILE A 45 -16.78 -5.15 -19.21
CA ILE A 45 -16.11 -5.58 -20.44
C ILE A 45 -17.13 -5.77 -21.58
N PRO A 46 -16.89 -5.18 -22.77
CA PRO A 46 -17.66 -5.48 -23.97
C PRO A 46 -17.57 -6.96 -24.37
N ARG A 47 -18.69 -7.56 -24.78
CA ARG A 47 -18.75 -8.99 -25.16
C ARG A 47 -17.76 -9.37 -26.27
N GLN A 48 -17.52 -8.47 -27.22
CA GLN A 48 -16.56 -8.71 -28.32
C GLN A 48 -15.17 -9.13 -27.82
N TYR A 49 -14.71 -8.58 -26.70
CA TYR A 49 -13.38 -8.91 -26.17
C TYR A 49 -13.37 -10.28 -25.48
N LEU A 50 -14.52 -10.77 -25.00
CA LEU A 50 -14.63 -12.12 -24.48
C LEU A 50 -14.59 -13.16 -25.60
N ASP A 51 -15.33 -12.92 -26.68
CA ASP A 51 -15.33 -13.80 -27.85
C ASP A 51 -13.90 -13.90 -28.44
N GLU A 52 -13.15 -12.79 -28.43
CA GLU A 52 -11.75 -12.76 -28.84
C GLU A 52 -10.82 -13.49 -27.87
N LEU A 53 -11.00 -13.32 -26.56
CA LEU A 53 -10.23 -14.06 -25.55
C LEU A 53 -10.47 -15.56 -25.67
N GLU A 54 -11.71 -16.01 -25.87
CA GLU A 54 -12.02 -17.42 -26.15
C GLU A 54 -11.36 -17.90 -27.44
N GLY A 55 -11.40 -17.10 -28.50
CA GLY A 55 -10.72 -17.40 -29.78
C GLY A 55 -9.20 -17.52 -29.66
N LEU A 56 -8.59 -16.83 -28.69
CA LEU A 56 -7.17 -16.91 -28.34
C LEU A 56 -6.83 -18.06 -27.37
N GLY A 57 -7.83 -18.84 -26.94
CA GLY A 57 -7.66 -20.00 -26.07
C GLY A 57 -7.77 -19.71 -24.58
N ALA A 58 -8.30 -18.54 -24.18
CA ALA A 58 -8.58 -18.25 -22.78
C ALA A 58 -9.66 -19.20 -22.25
N THR A 59 -9.39 -19.84 -21.12
CA THR A 59 -10.42 -20.60 -20.39
C THR A 59 -11.08 -19.68 -19.37
N MET A 60 -12.23 -19.12 -19.71
CA MET A 60 -12.98 -18.22 -18.83
C MET A 60 -14.28 -18.88 -18.37
N LYS A 61 -14.68 -18.63 -17.12
CA LYS A 61 -15.99 -19.05 -16.61
C LYS A 61 -16.93 -17.88 -16.67
N VAL A 62 -17.77 -17.85 -17.70
CA VAL A 62 -18.86 -16.87 -17.82
C VAL A 62 -20.03 -17.32 -16.94
N LEU A 63 -20.49 -16.43 -16.08
CA LEU A 63 -21.60 -16.63 -15.15
C LEU A 63 -22.81 -15.85 -15.63
N THR A 64 -23.97 -16.50 -15.72
CA THR A 64 -25.24 -15.80 -15.99
C THR A 64 -25.69 -15.07 -14.73
N LEU A 65 -26.02 -13.78 -14.85
CA LEU A 65 -26.53 -12.97 -13.77
C LEU A 65 -27.98 -13.39 -13.41
N PRO A 66 -28.37 -13.32 -12.13
CA PRO A 66 -29.71 -13.73 -11.68
C PRO A 66 -30.83 -12.83 -12.22
N SER A 67 -30.51 -11.59 -12.60
CA SER A 67 -31.42 -10.64 -13.24
C SER A 67 -30.68 -9.84 -14.30
N VAL A 68 -31.37 -9.49 -15.40
CA VAL A 68 -30.83 -8.59 -16.42
C VAL A 68 -30.68 -7.20 -15.82
N GLU A 69 -29.46 -6.69 -15.81
CA GLU A 69 -29.17 -5.34 -15.35
C GLU A 69 -29.12 -4.38 -16.53
N VAL A 70 -29.79 -3.24 -16.40
CA VAL A 70 -29.77 -2.16 -17.38
C VAL A 70 -29.26 -0.91 -16.70
N LYS A 71 -28.07 -0.44 -17.10
CA LYS A 71 -27.42 0.73 -16.52
C LYS A 71 -27.34 1.86 -17.53
N ASN A 72 -27.29 3.10 -17.04
CA ASN A 72 -27.18 4.26 -17.90
C ASN A 72 -25.69 4.64 -18.02
N ALA A 73 -25.17 4.68 -19.24
CA ALA A 73 -23.83 5.19 -19.52
C ALA A 73 -23.81 6.73 -19.49
N ALA A 74 -22.60 7.29 -19.32
CA ALA A 74 -22.33 8.72 -19.38
C ALA A 74 -22.61 9.27 -20.79
N GLY A 75 -23.88 9.65 -21.04
CA GLY A 75 -24.38 10.02 -22.36
C GLY A 75 -25.86 9.70 -22.59
N GLY A 76 -26.49 8.96 -21.66
CA GLY A 76 -27.91 8.60 -21.73
C GLY A 76 -28.20 7.30 -22.48
N ASN A 77 -27.16 6.61 -22.96
CA ASN A 77 -27.26 5.28 -23.54
C ASN A 77 -27.51 4.24 -22.45
N LYS A 78 -28.23 3.17 -22.78
CA LYS A 78 -28.53 2.06 -21.86
C LYS A 78 -27.62 0.89 -22.17
N VAL A 79 -26.81 0.50 -21.20
CA VAL A 79 -25.95 -0.67 -21.23
C VAL A 79 -26.68 -1.83 -20.59
N VAL A 80 -26.81 -2.95 -21.32
CA VAL A 80 -27.45 -4.17 -20.84
C VAL A 80 -26.38 -5.19 -20.47
N CYS A 81 -26.48 -5.73 -19.26
CA CYS A 81 -25.60 -6.79 -18.74
C CYS A 81 -26.44 -8.01 -18.33
N ARG A 82 -26.11 -9.17 -18.87
CA ARG A 82 -26.75 -10.47 -18.52
C ARG A 82 -25.80 -11.47 -17.91
N GLU A 83 -24.51 -11.22 -18.07
CA GLU A 83 -23.45 -12.15 -17.74
C GLU A 83 -22.33 -11.39 -17.04
N ALA A 84 -21.49 -12.13 -16.33
CA ALA A 84 -20.28 -11.64 -15.72
C ALA A 84 -19.17 -12.69 -15.88
N VAL A 85 -17.93 -12.25 -15.73
CA VAL A 85 -16.74 -13.07 -15.88
C VAL A 85 -15.67 -12.57 -14.92
N THR A 86 -14.82 -13.48 -14.45
CA THR A 86 -13.66 -13.14 -13.64
C THR A 86 -12.40 -13.16 -14.51
N LEU A 87 -11.62 -12.08 -14.46
CA LEU A 87 -10.47 -11.85 -15.34
C LEU A 87 -9.24 -11.39 -14.53
N ASP A 88 -8.05 -11.74 -15.01
CA ASP A 88 -6.80 -11.16 -14.54
C ASP A 88 -6.40 -9.98 -15.44
N LEU A 89 -6.11 -8.84 -14.83
CA LEU A 89 -5.79 -7.59 -15.53
C LEU A 89 -4.38 -7.14 -15.18
N LEU A 90 -3.59 -6.83 -16.20
CA LEU A 90 -2.30 -6.18 -16.06
C LEU A 90 -2.39 -4.77 -16.63
N LEU A 91 -2.09 -3.77 -15.80
CA LEU A 91 -2.12 -2.35 -16.14
C LEU A 91 -0.69 -1.80 -16.16
N GLN A 92 -0.40 -0.93 -17.12
CA GLN A 92 0.86 -0.17 -17.14
C GLN A 92 0.61 1.26 -16.64
N THR A 93 1.22 1.60 -15.50
CA THR A 93 1.19 2.97 -14.96
C THR A 93 2.54 3.65 -15.14
N ALA A 94 2.59 4.97 -14.92
CA ALA A 94 3.84 5.72 -14.89
C ALA A 94 4.81 5.25 -13.80
N ALA A 95 4.30 4.65 -12.72
CA ALA A 95 5.09 4.15 -11.60
C ALA A 95 5.55 2.68 -11.79
N GLY A 96 4.98 1.96 -12.76
CA GLY A 96 5.25 0.55 -12.99
C GLY A 96 4.00 -0.25 -13.35
N GLN A 97 4.17 -1.57 -13.44
CA GLN A 97 3.09 -2.50 -13.74
C GLN A 97 2.27 -2.81 -12.49
N VAL A 98 0.96 -2.95 -12.66
CA VAL A 98 0.00 -3.28 -11.61
C VAL A 98 -0.80 -4.49 -12.05
N HIS A 99 -0.78 -5.54 -11.23
CA HIS A 99 -1.53 -6.77 -11.48
C HIS A 99 -2.76 -6.80 -10.59
N LEU A 100 -3.93 -6.97 -11.20
CA LEU A 100 -5.20 -7.20 -10.53
C LEU A 100 -5.64 -8.62 -10.85
N SER A 101 -5.67 -9.48 -9.85
CA SER A 101 -6.14 -10.86 -9.98
C SER A 101 -7.63 -10.96 -9.65
N GLU A 102 -8.31 -11.90 -10.30
CA GLU A 102 -9.70 -12.25 -9.99
C GLU A 102 -10.70 -11.08 -10.06
N VAL A 103 -10.53 -10.18 -11.03
CA VAL A 103 -11.41 -9.02 -11.21
C VAL A 103 -12.76 -9.48 -11.76
N TYR A 104 -13.84 -9.17 -11.03
CA TYR A 104 -15.20 -9.47 -11.44
C TYR A 104 -15.71 -8.39 -12.42
N CYS A 105 -15.91 -8.78 -13.67
CA CYS A 105 -16.33 -7.88 -14.75
C CYS A 105 -17.73 -8.25 -15.25
N LYS A 106 -18.62 -7.28 -15.33
CA LYS A 106 -19.93 -7.45 -15.99
C LYS A 106 -19.80 -7.31 -17.51
N VAL A 107 -20.51 -8.16 -18.24
CA VAL A 107 -20.42 -8.22 -19.70
C VAL A 107 -21.44 -7.29 -20.33
N MET A 108 -20.96 -6.32 -21.09
CA MET A 108 -21.80 -5.40 -21.87
C MET A 108 -22.15 -6.01 -23.22
N GLU A 109 -23.42 -5.98 -23.58
CA GLU A 109 -23.89 -6.46 -24.88
C GLU A 109 -23.51 -5.51 -26.05
N ASP A 110 -23.28 -4.23 -25.76
CA ASP A 110 -22.93 -3.24 -26.78
C ASP A 110 -21.42 -3.32 -27.14
N PRO A 111 -21.06 -3.65 -28.39
CA PRO A 111 -19.67 -3.73 -28.83
C PRO A 111 -19.02 -2.35 -29.04
N GLU A 112 -19.81 -1.27 -29.06
CA GLU A 112 -19.29 0.07 -29.27
C GLU A 112 -18.79 0.75 -27.99
N GLU A 113 -18.87 0.10 -26.83
CA GLU A 113 -18.34 0.63 -25.56
C GLU A 113 -16.87 0.24 -25.32
N ASP A 114 -16.16 1.04 -24.52
CA ASP A 114 -14.79 0.73 -24.09
C ASP A 114 -14.79 -0.18 -22.86
N PHE A 115 -13.67 -0.84 -22.55
CA PHE A 115 -13.52 -1.52 -21.26
C PHE A 115 -13.53 -0.48 -20.15
N ILE A 116 -14.39 -0.64 -19.14
CA ILE A 116 -14.54 0.30 -18.03
C ILE A 116 -13.95 -0.33 -16.78
N LEU A 117 -12.88 0.26 -16.24
CA LEU A 117 -12.36 -0.03 -14.93
C LEU A 117 -13.13 0.78 -13.88
N GLY A 118 -14.01 0.10 -13.16
CA GLY A 118 -14.96 0.72 -12.23
C GLY A 118 -14.35 1.13 -10.90
N ASN A 119 -15.16 1.84 -10.13
CA ASN A 119 -14.83 2.34 -8.80
C ASN A 119 -14.47 1.22 -7.82
N ASP A 120 -15.07 0.03 -7.94
CA ASP A 120 -14.68 -1.16 -7.18
C ASP A 120 -13.19 -1.52 -7.35
N SER A 121 -12.74 -1.63 -8.59
CA SER A 121 -11.35 -1.92 -8.95
C SER A 121 -10.42 -0.75 -8.64
N LEU A 122 -10.87 0.49 -8.85
CA LEU A 122 -10.11 1.69 -8.51
C LEU A 122 -9.88 1.81 -7.00
N LYS A 123 -10.90 1.55 -6.18
CA LYS A 123 -10.78 1.50 -4.71
C LYS A 123 -9.85 0.38 -4.25
N ALA A 124 -9.91 -0.79 -4.88
CA ALA A 124 -8.97 -1.88 -4.60
C ALA A 124 -7.51 -1.49 -4.90
N LEU A 125 -7.30 -0.55 -5.83
CA LEU A 125 -6.00 0.07 -6.11
C LEU A 125 -5.65 1.25 -5.18
N GLY A 126 -6.49 1.55 -4.18
CA GLY A 126 -6.31 2.68 -3.28
C GLY A 126 -6.70 4.04 -3.87
N ILE A 127 -7.46 4.05 -4.97
CA ILE A 127 -7.95 5.24 -5.64
C ILE A 127 -9.43 5.43 -5.28
N ASP A 128 -9.68 6.07 -4.14
CA ASP A 128 -11.03 6.49 -3.74
C ASP A 128 -11.12 8.02 -3.75
N VAL A 129 -11.74 8.57 -4.79
CA VAL A 129 -11.86 10.03 -4.97
C VAL A 129 -12.70 10.67 -3.86
N ASN A 130 -13.73 9.99 -3.36
CA ASN A 130 -14.59 10.55 -2.31
C ASN A 130 -13.91 10.51 -0.95
N ASP A 131 -13.13 9.46 -0.66
CA ASP A 131 -12.30 9.41 0.55
C ASP A 131 -11.18 10.46 0.48
N GLN A 132 -10.49 10.58 -0.65
CA GLN A 132 -9.46 11.61 -0.86
C GLN A 132 -10.02 13.04 -0.78
N LEU A 133 -11.23 13.29 -1.31
CA LEU A 133 -11.92 14.58 -1.15
C LEU A 133 -12.38 14.81 0.28
N SER A 134 -12.82 13.77 0.97
CA SER A 134 -13.21 13.84 2.38
C SER A 134 -12.00 14.17 3.26
N GLN A 135 -10.82 13.64 2.95
CA GLN A 135 -9.54 13.98 3.59
C GLN A 135 -9.10 15.44 3.32
N LEU A 136 -9.60 16.08 2.27
CA LEU A 136 -9.36 17.51 1.99
C LEU A 136 -10.36 18.44 2.71
N ALA A 137 -11.56 17.96 3.01
CA ALA A 137 -12.65 18.73 3.61
C ALA A 137 -12.70 18.60 5.15
N ALA A 138 -12.39 17.43 5.69
CA ALA A 138 -11.95 17.33 7.07
C ALA A 138 -10.63 18.10 7.14
N GLY A 139 -10.50 19.06 8.06
CA GLY A 139 -9.22 19.72 8.33
C GLY A 139 -8.09 18.70 8.48
N PRO A 140 -6.80 19.15 8.42
CA PRO A 140 -5.65 18.30 8.13
C PRO A 140 -5.83 16.93 8.77
N PRO A 141 -5.80 15.84 7.98
CA PRO A 141 -6.13 14.51 8.50
C PRO A 141 -5.42 14.36 9.83
N ALA A 142 -6.15 13.87 10.86
CA ALA A 142 -5.48 13.34 12.04
C ALA A 142 -4.36 12.51 11.45
N ALA A 143 -3.12 12.98 11.65
CA ALA A 143 -2.03 12.56 10.80
C ALA A 143 -2.07 11.04 10.77
N ASP A 144 -1.75 10.43 9.63
CA ASP A 144 -1.08 9.13 9.70
C ASP A 144 0.20 9.41 10.52
N VAL A 145 0.02 9.45 11.83
CA VAL A 145 1.04 9.28 12.83
C VAL A 145 1.32 7.81 12.63
N ASP A 146 2.29 7.56 11.75
CA ASP A 146 2.95 6.29 11.78
C ASP A 146 3.29 6.04 13.26
N PRO A 147 2.83 4.95 13.88
CA PRO A 147 3.18 4.64 15.27
C PRO A 147 4.71 4.55 15.46
N PHE A 148 5.45 4.49 14.35
CA PHE A 148 6.90 4.52 14.24
C PHE A 148 7.41 5.79 13.53
N ASP A 149 6.62 6.87 13.46
CA ASP A 149 7.11 8.20 13.11
C ASP A 149 7.92 8.74 14.27
N LEU A 150 9.17 8.32 14.31
CA LEU A 150 10.14 8.80 15.27
C LEU A 150 10.60 10.14 14.75
N GLY A 151 9.75 11.15 14.93
CA GLY A 151 10.13 12.54 14.77
C GLY A 151 11.52 12.76 15.36
N VAL A 152 12.26 13.75 14.87
CA VAL A 152 13.58 14.04 15.45
C VAL A 152 13.35 14.25 16.95
N PRO A 153 13.82 13.37 17.85
CA PRO A 153 13.44 13.47 19.24
C PRO A 153 14.20 14.66 19.80
N GLU A 154 13.48 15.77 19.89
CA GLU A 154 13.71 16.68 21.00
C GLU A 154 13.44 15.87 22.27
N VAL A 155 14.23 16.15 23.31
CA VAL A 155 14.04 15.50 24.61
C VAL A 155 12.65 15.90 25.08
N VAL A 156 11.66 15.03 24.89
CA VAL A 156 10.29 15.27 25.32
C VAL A 156 10.30 15.36 26.84
N PRO A 157 9.90 16.49 27.44
CA PRO A 157 9.82 16.60 28.87
C PRO A 157 8.82 15.56 29.41
N PRO A 158 9.09 14.92 30.57
CA PRO A 158 8.17 13.94 31.17
C PRO A 158 6.71 14.41 31.28
N SER A 159 6.49 15.73 31.37
CA SER A 159 5.16 16.33 31.42
C SER A 159 4.27 16.10 30.20
N GLU A 160 4.83 15.84 29.01
CA GLU A 160 4.01 15.60 27.81
C GLU A 160 3.41 14.19 27.76
N ILE A 161 4.15 13.18 28.23
CA ILE A 161 3.64 11.80 28.38
C ILE A 161 2.50 11.80 29.38
N HIS A 162 2.70 12.42 30.54
CA HIS A 162 1.69 12.53 31.57
C HIS A 162 0.37 13.11 31.05
N ALA A 163 0.44 14.22 30.33
CA ALA A 163 -0.73 14.87 29.75
C ALA A 163 -1.44 13.97 28.72
N LYS A 164 -0.68 13.22 27.90
CA LYS A 164 -1.29 12.28 26.94
C LYS A 164 -1.90 11.05 27.57
N LEU A 165 -1.32 10.53 28.64
CA LEU A 165 -1.95 9.46 29.42
C LEU A 165 -3.28 9.93 30.02
N GLU A 166 -3.34 11.15 30.54
CA GLU A 166 -4.57 11.74 31.06
C GLU A 166 -5.65 11.87 29.96
N ASP A 167 -5.28 12.41 28.79
CA ASP A 167 -6.17 12.51 27.63
C ASP A 167 -6.71 11.13 27.21
N MET A 168 -5.87 10.09 27.21
CA MET A 168 -6.26 8.73 26.84
C MET A 168 -7.17 8.06 27.86
N VAL A 169 -6.96 8.29 29.16
CA VAL A 169 -7.87 7.79 30.20
C VAL A 169 -9.25 8.45 30.09
N ALA A 170 -9.29 9.76 29.83
CA ALA A 170 -10.56 10.46 29.58
C ALA A 170 -11.27 9.90 28.33
N ALA A 171 -10.52 9.73 27.24
CA ALA A 171 -11.05 9.15 26.00
C ALA A 171 -11.56 7.71 26.20
N ALA A 172 -10.93 6.90 27.06
CA ALA A 172 -11.44 5.56 27.37
C ALA A 172 -12.85 5.62 27.99
N GLY A 173 -13.07 6.54 28.93
CA GLY A 173 -14.38 6.77 29.54
C GLY A 173 -15.43 7.23 28.52
N ASP A 174 -15.06 8.15 27.64
CA ASP A 174 -15.94 8.66 26.58
C ASP A 174 -16.28 7.56 25.55
N ASN A 175 -15.37 6.61 25.32
CA ASN A 175 -15.57 5.46 24.44
C ASN A 175 -16.27 4.26 25.12
N GLY A 176 -16.87 4.47 26.30
CA GLY A 176 -17.73 3.49 26.95
C GLY A 176 -17.02 2.54 27.93
N PHE A 177 -15.80 2.85 28.34
CA PHE A 177 -15.20 2.19 29.50
C PHE A 177 -16.02 2.47 30.76
N ASP A 178 -16.15 1.45 31.62
CA ASP A 178 -16.96 1.55 32.83
C ASP A 178 -16.38 2.57 33.80
N LYS A 179 -17.22 3.56 34.15
CA LYS A 179 -16.85 4.71 34.97
C LYS A 179 -16.46 4.33 36.39
N GLU A 180 -16.97 3.20 36.91
CA GLU A 180 -16.59 2.71 38.25
C GLU A 180 -15.11 2.32 38.31
N TYR A 181 -14.53 1.87 37.18
CA TYR A 181 -13.14 1.45 37.10
C TYR A 181 -12.20 2.53 36.55
N LEU A 182 -12.68 3.71 36.15
CA LEU A 182 -11.83 4.75 35.55
C LEU A 182 -10.72 5.22 36.49
N LEU A 183 -11.01 5.31 37.78
CA LEU A 183 -9.99 5.67 38.77
C LEU A 183 -8.90 4.61 38.87
N SER A 184 -9.28 3.33 38.93
CA SER A 184 -8.32 2.22 38.97
C SER A 184 -7.53 2.10 37.66
N LEU A 185 -8.15 2.35 36.51
CA LEU A 185 -7.46 2.42 35.21
C LEU A 185 -6.40 3.53 35.25
N ARG A 186 -6.77 4.72 35.72
CA ARG A 186 -5.86 5.86 35.86
C ARG A 186 -4.67 5.50 36.75
N GLU A 187 -4.92 4.93 37.93
CA GLU A 187 -3.87 4.50 38.87
C GLU A 187 -2.87 3.55 38.21
N VAL A 188 -3.34 2.52 37.50
CA VAL A 188 -2.46 1.56 36.82
C VAL A 188 -1.69 2.20 35.67
N VAL A 189 -2.34 3.03 34.85
CA VAL A 189 -1.67 3.71 33.73
C VAL A 189 -0.52 4.59 34.22
N PHE A 190 -0.71 5.31 35.31
CA PHE A 190 0.33 6.17 35.89
C PHE A 190 1.36 5.40 36.74
N GLU A 191 1.02 4.23 37.29
CA GLU A 191 1.99 3.33 37.92
C GLU A 191 3.09 2.91 36.92
N TYR A 192 2.72 2.70 35.65
CA TYR A 192 3.62 2.31 34.56
C TYR A 192 3.86 3.45 33.55
N GLU A 193 3.82 4.71 34.01
CA GLU A 193 4.06 5.88 33.14
C GLU A 193 5.39 5.79 32.39
N ASP A 194 6.40 5.18 33.01
CA ASP A 194 7.75 4.96 32.48
C ASP A 194 7.84 3.88 31.39
N VAL A 195 6.76 3.16 31.09
CA VAL A 195 6.70 2.21 29.96
C VAL A 195 6.27 2.92 28.67
N PHE A 196 5.48 3.98 28.77
CA PHE A 196 4.94 4.68 27.62
C PHE A 196 5.95 5.66 27.02
N ARG A 197 5.94 5.82 25.70
CA ARG A 197 6.86 6.68 24.96
C ARG A 197 6.11 7.40 23.86
N ILE A 198 6.45 8.67 23.63
CA ILE A 198 6.00 9.45 22.48
C ILE A 198 7.01 9.30 21.33
N ASP A 199 8.30 9.35 21.66
CA ASP A 199 9.41 9.14 20.72
C ASP A 199 10.35 8.03 21.21
N LEU A 200 11.18 7.50 20.29
CA LEU A 200 12.26 6.58 20.67
C LEU A 200 13.26 7.32 21.57
N LEU A 201 13.49 6.74 22.75
CA LEU A 201 14.52 7.18 23.67
C LEU A 201 15.72 6.23 23.63
N ALA A 202 16.85 6.68 24.19
CA ALA A 202 18.03 5.83 24.41
C ALA A 202 17.82 4.92 25.64
N ASP A 203 16.72 4.17 25.66
CA ASP A 203 16.46 3.18 26.70
C ASP A 203 17.54 2.08 26.66
N PRO A 204 17.95 1.54 27.83
CA PRO A 204 18.91 0.44 27.85
C PRO A 204 18.33 -0.77 27.12
N PRO A 205 19.18 -1.59 26.47
CA PRO A 205 18.73 -2.86 25.89
C PRO A 205 18.03 -3.72 26.95
N ALA A 206 17.02 -4.48 26.51
CA ALA A 206 16.37 -5.46 27.38
C ALA A 206 17.39 -6.47 27.92
N ASP A 207 17.21 -6.88 29.18
CA ASP A 207 18.05 -7.88 29.85
C ASP A 207 17.69 -9.30 29.37
N VAL A 208 18.03 -9.59 28.11
CA VAL A 208 17.81 -10.88 27.45
C VAL A 208 19.06 -11.29 26.68
N GLU A 209 19.26 -12.60 26.49
CA GLU A 209 20.39 -13.10 25.69
C GLU A 209 20.36 -12.47 24.28
N PRO A 210 21.47 -11.86 23.81
CA PRO A 210 21.51 -11.25 22.49
C PRO A 210 21.16 -12.23 21.37
N LEU A 211 20.34 -11.77 20.41
CA LEU A 211 20.01 -12.56 19.23
C LEU A 211 21.28 -12.92 18.45
N ARG A 212 21.52 -14.23 18.27
CA ARG A 212 22.61 -14.76 17.45
C ARG A 212 22.09 -15.23 16.11
N ILE A 213 22.57 -14.60 15.04
CA ILE A 213 22.23 -14.98 13.66
C ILE A 213 23.24 -16.01 13.17
N THR A 214 22.77 -17.20 12.79
CA THR A 214 23.63 -18.25 12.21
C THR A 214 23.61 -18.18 10.68
N LEU A 215 24.80 -18.13 10.07
CA LEU A 215 24.95 -18.20 8.62
C LEU A 215 24.96 -19.66 8.16
N ARG A 216 24.48 -19.92 6.94
CA ARG A 216 24.66 -21.21 6.27
C ARG A 216 26.15 -21.47 6.04
N ALA A 217 26.52 -22.74 5.89
CA ALA A 217 27.89 -23.13 5.58
C ALA A 217 28.36 -22.50 4.25
N ASP A 218 29.64 -22.16 4.18
CA ASP A 218 30.35 -21.69 2.98
C ASP A 218 29.82 -20.40 2.32
N VAL A 219 28.97 -19.62 3.02
CA VAL A 219 28.48 -18.36 2.46
C VAL A 219 29.58 -17.30 2.45
N LYS A 220 29.73 -16.64 1.30
CA LYS A 220 30.65 -15.52 1.12
C LYS A 220 29.99 -14.20 1.50
N PRO A 221 30.75 -13.25 2.09
CA PRO A 221 30.23 -11.92 2.39
C PRO A 221 29.64 -11.21 1.18
N PHE A 222 28.46 -10.63 1.37
CA PHE A 222 27.79 -9.78 0.37
C PHE A 222 27.97 -8.31 0.73
N ARG A 223 28.42 -7.51 -0.25
CA ARG A 223 28.51 -6.05 -0.12
C ARG A 223 27.77 -5.38 -1.26
N ALA A 224 26.67 -4.71 -0.93
CA ALA A 224 25.90 -3.93 -1.87
C ALA A 224 26.76 -2.82 -2.49
N ARG A 225 26.54 -2.56 -3.78
CA ARG A 225 27.18 -1.42 -4.46
C ARG A 225 26.65 -0.09 -3.92
N PRO A 226 27.46 0.97 -3.90
CA PRO A 226 26.98 2.31 -3.56
C PRO A 226 25.79 2.70 -4.42
N ARG A 227 24.73 3.21 -3.78
CA ARG A 227 23.52 3.69 -4.46
C ARG A 227 23.55 5.20 -4.61
N ARG A 228 22.91 5.69 -5.66
CA ARG A 228 22.61 7.11 -5.85
C ARG A 228 21.28 7.41 -5.16
N TYR A 229 21.26 8.45 -4.33
CA TYR A 229 20.08 8.93 -3.63
C TYR A 229 19.79 10.36 -4.09
N SER A 230 18.52 10.77 -4.06
CA SER A 230 18.17 12.18 -4.25
C SER A 230 18.74 13.04 -3.10
N PRO A 231 18.82 14.37 -3.24
CA PRO A 231 19.24 15.24 -2.15
C PRO A 231 18.39 15.05 -0.87
N ALA A 232 17.06 14.99 -1.01
CA ALA A 232 16.13 14.79 0.11
C ALA A 232 16.37 13.45 0.83
N GLN A 233 16.52 12.36 0.06
CA GLN A 233 16.83 11.04 0.62
C GLN A 233 18.20 11.02 1.32
N SER A 234 19.19 11.71 0.76
CA SER A 234 20.54 11.77 1.33
C SER A 234 20.56 12.53 2.66
N THR A 235 19.80 13.63 2.75
CA THR A 235 19.63 14.40 3.98
C THR A 235 18.94 13.55 5.05
N PHE A 236 17.79 12.94 4.71
CA PHE A 236 17.07 12.03 5.60
C PHE A 236 17.97 10.91 6.13
N LEU A 237 18.66 10.17 5.24
CA LEU A 237 19.55 9.08 5.63
C LEU A 237 20.62 9.53 6.62
N ARG A 238 21.21 10.70 6.37
CA ARG A 238 22.28 11.24 7.23
C ARG A 238 21.76 11.59 8.61
N GLU A 239 20.64 12.30 8.68
CA GLU A 239 20.05 12.76 9.94
C GLU A 239 19.52 11.59 10.76
N HIS A 240 18.77 10.70 10.11
CA HIS A 240 18.19 9.53 10.77
C HIS A 240 19.26 8.55 11.26
N VAL A 241 20.30 8.25 10.46
CA VAL A 241 21.40 7.38 10.92
C VAL A 241 22.20 8.04 12.04
N ARG A 242 22.40 9.37 12.00
CA ARG A 242 23.06 10.10 13.09
C ARG A 242 22.25 10.02 14.39
N LEU A 243 20.93 10.08 14.29
CA LEU A 243 20.04 9.88 15.43
C LEU A 243 20.17 8.46 15.99
N LEU A 244 20.09 7.43 15.15
CA LEU A 244 20.26 6.03 15.58
C LEU A 244 21.64 5.79 16.21
N GLU A 245 22.70 6.43 15.70
CA GLU A 245 24.05 6.38 16.27
C GLU A 245 24.09 7.07 17.65
N LYS A 246 23.45 8.23 17.79
CA LYS A 246 23.33 8.95 19.07
C LYS A 246 22.55 8.14 20.11
N MET A 247 21.49 7.45 19.70
CA MET A 247 20.68 6.58 20.58
C MET A 247 21.34 5.23 20.88
N GLY A 248 22.47 4.91 20.24
CA GLY A 248 23.19 3.64 20.47
C GLY A 248 22.59 2.43 19.75
N PHE A 249 21.56 2.60 18.91
CA PHE A 249 20.94 1.51 18.14
C PHE A 249 21.80 1.03 16.98
N VAL A 250 22.66 1.90 16.44
CA VAL A 250 23.64 1.52 15.41
C VAL A 250 25.03 2.04 15.78
N ARG A 251 26.05 1.41 15.21
CA ARG A 251 27.44 1.84 15.34
C ARG A 251 28.16 1.75 14.01
N ARG A 252 29.18 2.58 13.82
CA ARG A 252 30.07 2.47 12.66
C ARG A 252 30.86 1.16 12.74
N ASN A 253 30.87 0.42 11.64
CA ASN A 253 31.67 -0.78 11.49
C ASN A 253 32.41 -0.77 10.14
N ASN A 254 33.56 -0.10 10.11
CA ASN A 254 34.37 0.04 8.90
C ASN A 254 35.03 -1.28 8.44
N MET A 255 35.08 -2.28 9.33
CA MET A 255 35.67 -3.59 9.05
C MET A 255 34.64 -4.60 8.52
N SER A 256 33.36 -4.22 8.40
CA SER A 256 32.35 -5.15 7.93
C SER A 256 32.57 -5.53 6.47
N LEU A 257 32.72 -6.82 6.22
CA LEU A 257 32.71 -7.41 4.88
C LEU A 257 31.28 -7.50 4.31
N TRP A 258 30.27 -7.34 5.17
CA TRP A 258 28.85 -7.38 4.81
C TRP A 258 28.27 -5.98 4.73
N ALA A 259 27.48 -5.70 3.69
CA ALA A 259 26.67 -4.48 3.60
C ALA A 259 25.42 -4.73 2.77
N CYS A 260 24.25 -4.47 3.35
CA CYS A 260 22.99 -4.42 2.62
C CYS A 260 22.69 -2.98 2.18
N ALA A 261 21.82 -2.83 1.17
CA ALA A 261 21.48 -1.51 0.66
C ALA A 261 20.45 -0.83 1.57
N ALA A 262 20.69 0.43 1.92
CA ALA A 262 19.65 1.30 2.46
C ALA A 262 18.69 1.74 1.35
N VAL A 263 17.40 1.74 1.65
CA VAL A 263 16.32 2.08 0.73
C VAL A 263 15.36 3.01 1.48
N PRO A 264 15.49 4.34 1.30
CA PRO A 264 14.51 5.30 1.81
C PRO A 264 13.19 5.14 1.05
N VAL A 265 12.12 4.84 1.78
CA VAL A 265 10.77 4.68 1.21
C VAL A 265 9.92 5.87 1.61
N PRO A 266 9.24 6.57 0.69
CA PRO A 266 8.36 7.68 1.04
C PRO A 266 7.25 7.24 2.00
N LYS A 267 6.91 8.08 2.97
CA LYS A 267 5.69 7.89 3.75
C LYS A 267 4.47 8.18 2.86
N ALA A 268 3.39 7.43 3.07
CA ALA A 268 2.13 7.68 2.38
C ALA A 268 1.68 9.12 2.67
N ASN A 269 1.23 9.82 1.63
CA ASN A 269 0.68 11.18 1.70
C ASN A 269 1.60 12.28 2.30
N LYS A 270 2.90 11.99 2.54
CA LYS A 270 3.88 12.96 3.05
C LYS A 270 5.09 13.04 2.11
N PRO A 271 5.04 13.90 1.07
CA PRO A 271 6.13 14.02 0.11
C PRO A 271 7.41 14.50 0.81
N ASN A 272 8.55 13.90 0.45
CA ASN A 272 9.87 14.16 1.04
C ASN A 272 10.04 13.73 2.51
N GLU A 273 9.07 13.03 3.10
CA GLU A 273 9.28 12.27 4.32
C GLU A 273 9.52 10.79 3.99
N PHE A 274 10.50 10.18 4.65
CA PHE A 274 10.95 8.83 4.33
C PHE A 274 10.98 7.94 5.57
N ARG A 275 10.93 6.63 5.33
CA ARG A 275 11.28 5.58 6.27
C ARG A 275 12.61 4.96 5.84
N LEU A 276 13.49 4.68 6.80
CA LEU A 276 14.70 3.91 6.52
C LEU A 276 14.33 2.43 6.46
N THR A 277 14.44 1.82 5.27
CA THR A 277 14.38 0.37 5.12
C THR A 277 15.73 -0.16 4.63
N ILE A 278 16.08 -1.39 5.02
CA ILE A 278 17.30 -2.06 4.56
C ILE A 278 16.89 -3.30 3.77
N ASP A 279 17.42 -3.43 2.56
CA ASP A 279 17.20 -4.60 1.72
C ASP A 279 18.02 -5.80 2.23
N TYR A 280 17.46 -6.51 3.22
CA TYR A 280 18.08 -7.68 3.83
C TYR A 280 17.93 -8.96 3.01
N ARG A 281 17.31 -8.95 1.82
CA ARG A 281 17.14 -10.19 1.02
C ARG A 281 18.45 -10.98 0.82
N PRO A 282 19.61 -10.35 0.50
CA PRO A 282 20.87 -11.08 0.39
C PRO A 282 21.35 -11.68 1.72
N MET A 283 21.11 -10.99 2.84
CA MET A 283 21.45 -11.48 4.17
C MET A 283 20.52 -12.63 4.58
N ASN A 284 19.22 -12.50 4.36
CA ASN A 284 18.21 -13.50 4.71
C ASN A 284 18.41 -14.81 3.92
N ALA A 285 18.88 -14.74 2.68
CA ALA A 285 19.26 -15.93 1.91
C ALA A 285 20.48 -16.65 2.51
N ALA A 286 21.40 -15.88 3.13
CA ALA A 286 22.62 -16.38 3.76
C ALA A 286 22.41 -16.95 5.17
N THR A 287 21.28 -16.66 5.82
CA THR A 287 21.01 -17.07 7.19
C THR A 287 20.24 -18.40 7.26
N ILE A 288 20.47 -19.14 8.35
CA ILE A 288 19.64 -20.27 8.73
C ILE A 288 18.37 -19.70 9.38
N PRO A 289 17.16 -20.06 8.90
CA PRO A 289 15.92 -19.60 9.50
C PRO A 289 15.82 -20.04 10.96
N ILE A 290 15.47 -19.11 11.83
CA ILE A 290 15.10 -19.41 13.22
C ILE A 290 13.60 -19.72 13.20
N ALA A 291 13.25 -21.00 13.37
CA ALA A 291 11.85 -21.39 13.46
C ALA A 291 11.29 -20.97 14.82
N VAL A 292 10.37 -20.01 14.82
CA VAL A 292 9.58 -19.66 15.98
C VAL A 292 8.22 -20.33 15.83
N VAL A 293 7.85 -21.16 16.79
CA VAL A 293 6.53 -21.80 16.82
C VAL A 293 5.52 -20.76 17.28
N PHE A 294 4.83 -20.13 16.34
CA PHE A 294 3.65 -19.33 16.65
C PHE A 294 2.47 -20.27 16.85
N ARG A 295 1.84 -20.21 18.02
CA ARG A 295 0.54 -20.85 18.22
C ARG A 295 -0.50 -19.98 17.53
N ASN A 296 -1.13 -20.51 16.49
CA ASN A 296 -2.33 -19.91 15.94
C ASN A 296 -3.44 -20.09 16.99
N TYR A 297 -3.88 -18.98 17.60
CA TYR A 297 -5.13 -18.98 18.34
C TYR A 297 -6.26 -18.91 17.30
N HIS A 298 -7.04 -19.99 17.20
CA HIS A 298 -8.27 -20.05 16.43
C HIS A 298 -9.42 -19.39 17.18
#